data_AF-A0A8H6W1X1-F1
#
_entry.id   AF-A0A8H6W1X1-F1
#
_cell.length_a   1.000
_cell.length_b   1.000
_cell.length_c   1.000
_cell.angle_alpha   90.00
_cell.angle_beta   90.00
_cell.angle_gamma   90.00
#
_symmetry.space_group_name_H-M   'P 1'
#
loop_
_entity.id
_entity.type
_entity.pdbx_description
1 polymer ?
#
loop_
_entity_poly.entity_id
_entity_poly.type
_entity_poly.pdbx_seq_one_letter_code
_entity_poly.pdbx_strand_id
1 'polypeptide(L)'
;MSDLDALDPLVVEQHLSRLPFVKIDGVINVRDLGLLPSQLYPNLITKPRLLYRSAELSGITDEGKAQLRSLGISHVFDLRSDTEIVKYNTPVPTIDGVSVNHIPVFRTEDYSPEMMAKRYQLYASGKTEAFMELYSQILDHGGTAFGAILRHVRDRPNEGCVFHCTAGKDRTGVIAAILLKLAGVDNDRIAHDYALTRIGREPARAKIIERLSKEPLFASNNEAALNMFTCRHETMMAFLDMVDSRYSGVEGYVKRFIGLTDDDIATIRQNILVLATEETPALRSMV
;
A
#
# COMPACT_ATOMS: atom_id res chain seq x y z
N MET A 1 20.25 14.77 -6.11
CA MET A 1 20.09 13.50 -6.83
C MET A 1 18.69 13.48 -7.39
N SER A 2 18.52 13.02 -8.63
CA SER A 2 17.18 12.88 -9.21
C SER A 2 16.38 11.87 -8.40
N ASP A 3 15.06 12.07 -8.28
CA ASP A 3 14.13 11.05 -7.77
C ASP A 3 14.23 9.73 -8.55
N LEU A 4 14.93 9.69 -9.66
CA LEU A 4 15.05 8.52 -10.52
C LEU A 4 16.36 7.75 -10.32
N ASP A 5 17.36 8.31 -9.62
CA ASP A 5 18.68 7.69 -9.46
C ASP A 5 18.64 6.43 -8.57
N ALA A 6 19.65 5.56 -8.65
CA ALA A 6 19.76 4.49 -7.65
C ALA A 6 20.05 5.10 -6.27
N LEU A 7 19.46 4.52 -5.22
CA LEU A 7 19.78 4.93 -3.85
C LEU A 7 21.08 4.28 -3.37
N ASP A 8 21.75 4.94 -2.44
CA ASP A 8 22.92 4.36 -1.75
C ASP A 8 22.50 3.08 -1.00
N PRO A 9 23.12 1.91 -1.27
CA PRO A 9 22.79 0.65 -0.61
C PRO A 9 22.88 0.70 0.92
N LEU A 10 23.82 1.44 1.49
CA LEU A 10 23.97 1.57 2.94
C LEU A 10 22.80 2.34 3.55
N VAL A 11 22.36 3.40 2.87
CA VAL A 11 21.17 4.16 3.27
C VAL A 11 19.93 3.27 3.19
N VAL A 12 19.78 2.50 2.11
CA VAL A 12 18.66 1.56 1.95
C VAL A 12 18.64 0.54 3.09
N GLU A 13 19.77 -0.10 3.40
CA GLU A 13 19.88 -1.09 4.48
C GLU A 13 19.55 -0.49 5.86
N GLN A 14 20.05 0.72 6.16
CA GLN A 14 19.73 1.43 7.41
C GLN A 14 18.24 1.74 7.55
N HIS A 15 17.53 2.02 6.46
CA HIS A 15 16.10 2.22 6.49
C HIS A 15 15.33 0.90 6.62
N LEU A 16 15.72 -0.14 5.86
CA LEU A 16 15.03 -1.44 5.86
C LEU A 16 15.22 -2.24 7.16
N SER A 17 16.25 -1.93 7.95
CA SER A 17 16.55 -2.59 9.23
C SER A 17 15.76 -2.05 10.44
N ARG A 18 14.92 -1.03 10.23
CA ARG A 18 14.14 -0.40 11.30
C ARG A 18 12.67 -0.22 10.91
N LEU A 19 11.84 0.00 11.93
CA LEU A 19 10.43 0.36 11.73
C LEU A 19 10.31 1.61 10.84
N PRO A 20 9.27 1.69 10.00
CA PRO A 20 8.15 0.74 9.89
C PRO A 20 8.45 -0.51 9.05
N PHE A 21 9.65 -0.68 8.47
CA PHE A 21 9.96 -1.86 7.68
C PHE A 21 10.07 -3.12 8.55
N VAL A 22 9.54 -4.22 8.02
CA VAL A 22 9.63 -5.54 8.64
C VAL A 22 10.13 -6.55 7.62
N LYS A 23 10.87 -7.56 8.08
CA LYS A 23 11.42 -8.59 7.19
C LYS A 23 10.40 -9.71 7.00
N ILE A 24 10.06 -9.98 5.74
CA ILE A 24 9.40 -11.21 5.28
C ILE A 24 10.21 -11.68 4.08
N ASP A 25 10.97 -12.76 4.26
CA ASP A 25 11.88 -13.26 3.23
C ASP A 25 11.15 -13.61 1.93
N GLY A 26 11.71 -13.17 0.80
CA GLY A 26 11.07 -13.27 -0.51
C GLY A 26 10.02 -12.20 -0.83
N VAL A 27 9.72 -11.29 0.11
CA VAL A 27 8.76 -10.19 -0.07
C VAL A 27 9.43 -8.85 0.18
N ILE A 28 9.25 -7.91 -0.75
CA ILE A 28 9.81 -6.57 -0.64
C ILE A 28 8.75 -5.56 -0.19
N ASN A 29 9.20 -4.36 0.19
CA ASN A 29 8.34 -3.23 0.49
C ASN A 29 7.34 -3.49 1.64
N VAL A 30 7.69 -4.38 2.58
CA VAL A 30 6.82 -4.76 3.70
C VAL A 30 6.94 -3.76 4.84
N ARG A 31 5.81 -3.22 5.29
CA ARG A 31 5.75 -2.26 6.41
C ARG A 31 4.57 -2.53 7.34
N ASP A 32 4.79 -2.31 8.63
CA ASP A 32 3.74 -2.16 9.66
C ASP A 32 3.21 -0.72 9.62
N LEU A 33 1.88 -0.55 9.62
CA LEU A 33 1.21 0.75 9.68
C LEU A 33 0.88 1.20 11.11
N GLY A 34 1.41 0.49 12.10
CA GLY A 34 1.34 0.84 13.52
C GLY A 34 2.22 2.01 13.94
N LEU A 35 2.04 2.41 15.20
CA LEU A 35 2.83 3.42 15.90
C LEU A 35 2.70 4.85 15.32
N LEU A 36 1.69 5.15 14.53
CA LEU A 36 1.45 6.49 14.00
C LEU A 36 0.47 7.26 14.89
N PRO A 37 0.79 8.48 15.37
CA PRO A 37 -0.08 9.23 16.26
C PRO A 37 -1.35 9.69 15.56
N SER A 38 -2.47 9.54 16.26
CA SER A 38 -3.75 10.10 15.87
C SER A 38 -3.83 11.58 16.28
N GLN A 39 -4.30 12.43 15.37
CA GLN A 39 -4.71 13.81 15.65
C GLN A 39 -6.14 13.90 16.22
N LEU A 40 -6.99 12.91 15.96
CA LEU A 40 -8.39 12.90 16.42
C LEU A 40 -8.51 12.54 17.92
N TYR A 41 -7.70 11.59 18.36
CA TYR A 41 -7.62 11.11 19.75
C TYR A 41 -6.22 11.32 20.30
N PRO A 42 -5.99 12.40 21.07
CA PRO A 42 -4.74 12.62 21.77
C PRO A 42 -4.38 11.40 22.62
N ASN A 43 -3.11 11.00 22.59
CA ASN A 43 -2.53 9.81 23.25
C ASN A 43 -2.82 8.46 22.59
N LEU A 44 -3.59 8.41 21.49
CA LEU A 44 -3.73 7.18 20.71
C LEU A 44 -2.77 7.14 19.51
N ILE A 45 -2.30 5.94 19.22
CA ILE A 45 -1.47 5.60 18.05
C ILE A 45 -2.13 4.47 17.27
N THR A 46 -1.78 4.32 15.99
CA THR A 46 -2.19 3.14 15.23
C THR A 46 -1.64 1.87 15.87
N LYS A 47 -2.49 0.85 15.98
CA LYS A 47 -2.18 -0.41 16.65
C LYS A 47 -1.06 -1.14 15.90
N PRO A 48 0.10 -1.40 16.54
CA PRO A 48 1.17 -2.16 15.91
C PRO A 48 0.72 -3.58 15.62
N ARG A 49 1.30 -4.16 14.58
CA ARG A 49 1.11 -5.55 14.18
C ARG A 49 -0.31 -5.94 13.78
N LEU A 50 -1.14 -4.95 13.42
CA LEU A 50 -2.50 -5.18 12.91
C LEU A 50 -2.55 -5.04 11.38
N LEU A 51 -1.98 -3.96 10.86
CA LEU A 51 -2.11 -3.58 9.45
C LEU A 51 -0.75 -3.54 8.79
N TYR A 52 -0.54 -4.41 7.82
CA TYR A 52 0.67 -4.47 7.03
C TYR A 52 0.39 -4.15 5.56
N ARG A 53 1.37 -3.57 4.90
CA ARG A 53 1.38 -3.38 3.44
C ARG A 53 2.64 -3.96 2.84
N SER A 54 2.56 -4.47 1.61
CA SER A 54 3.71 -5.02 0.90
C SER A 54 3.60 -4.92 -0.63
N ALA A 55 4.69 -5.25 -1.33
CA ALA A 55 4.59 -5.73 -2.72
C ALA A 55 3.99 -7.14 -2.76
N GLU A 56 3.87 -7.72 -3.95
CA GLU A 56 3.30 -9.06 -4.14
C GLU A 56 4.15 -10.17 -3.48
N LEU A 57 3.48 -11.27 -3.09
CA LEU A 57 4.05 -12.34 -2.28
C LEU A 57 4.41 -13.61 -3.07
N SER A 58 4.36 -13.62 -4.42
CA SER A 58 4.63 -14.85 -5.19
C SER A 58 6.04 -15.41 -4.99
N GLY A 59 6.98 -14.57 -4.57
CA GLY A 59 8.35 -14.95 -4.23
C GLY A 59 8.57 -15.33 -2.76
N ILE A 60 7.52 -15.38 -1.92
CA ILE A 60 7.66 -15.67 -0.48
C ILE A 60 8.29 -17.04 -0.24
N THR A 61 9.34 -17.08 0.56
CA THR A 61 10.05 -18.32 0.92
C THR A 61 9.39 -18.99 2.13
N ASP A 62 9.79 -20.22 2.47
CA ASP A 62 9.26 -20.88 3.66
C ASP A 62 9.65 -20.16 4.97
N GLU A 63 10.84 -19.56 5.00
CA GLU A 63 11.26 -18.64 6.05
C GLU A 63 10.36 -17.40 6.07
N GLY A 64 10.06 -16.81 4.91
CA GLY A 64 9.12 -15.70 4.80
C GLY A 64 7.72 -16.03 5.31
N LYS A 65 7.20 -17.23 5.01
CA LYS A 65 5.91 -17.71 5.54
C LYS A 65 5.93 -17.83 7.06
N ALA A 66 7.03 -18.31 7.64
CA ALA A 66 7.20 -18.38 9.09
C ALA A 66 7.27 -16.98 9.72
N GLN A 67 8.02 -16.06 9.12
CA GLN A 67 8.11 -14.66 9.54
C GLN A 67 6.74 -13.97 9.49
N LEU A 68 6.00 -14.12 8.39
CA LEU A 68 4.65 -13.58 8.22
C LEU A 68 3.72 -14.04 9.35
N ARG A 69 3.73 -15.34 9.69
CA ARG A 69 2.95 -15.87 10.82
C ARG A 69 3.44 -15.33 12.17
N SER A 70 4.75 -15.23 12.38
CA SER A 70 5.31 -14.68 13.63
C SER A 70 4.97 -13.20 13.83
N LEU A 71 4.63 -12.48 12.76
CA LEU A 71 4.10 -11.11 12.81
C LEU A 71 2.63 -11.06 13.24
N GLY A 72 1.95 -12.20 13.37
CA GLY A 72 0.53 -12.29 13.70
C GLY A 72 -0.38 -12.08 12.49
N ILE A 73 0.18 -12.15 11.28
CA ILE A 73 -0.59 -12.03 10.05
C ILE A 73 -1.32 -13.35 9.79
N SER A 74 -2.65 -13.32 9.85
CA SER A 74 -3.51 -14.46 9.52
C SER A 74 -4.26 -14.28 8.19
N HIS A 75 -4.25 -13.06 7.61
CA HIS A 75 -4.94 -12.74 6.36
C HIS A 75 -4.03 -12.00 5.37
N VAL A 76 -4.05 -12.43 4.12
CA VAL A 76 -3.47 -11.73 2.97
C VAL A 76 -4.60 -11.25 2.07
N PHE A 77 -4.52 -10.00 1.63
CA PHE A 77 -5.46 -9.40 0.68
C PHE A 77 -4.72 -9.01 -0.60
N ASP A 78 -4.93 -9.77 -1.67
CA ASP A 78 -4.32 -9.55 -2.97
C ASP A 78 -5.21 -8.69 -3.86
N LEU A 79 -4.77 -7.45 -4.12
CA LEU A 79 -5.50 -6.44 -4.89
C LEU A 79 -5.20 -6.48 -6.40
N ARG A 80 -4.37 -7.44 -6.84
CA ARG A 80 -3.97 -7.60 -8.26
C ARG A 80 -5.13 -8.15 -9.09
N SER A 81 -5.23 -7.71 -10.34
CA SER A 81 -6.14 -8.36 -11.29
C SER A 81 -5.58 -9.71 -11.74
N ASP A 82 -6.45 -10.61 -12.22
CA ASP A 82 -6.03 -11.87 -12.85
C ASP A 82 -5.06 -11.63 -14.01
N THR A 83 -5.33 -10.60 -14.83
CA THR A 83 -4.47 -10.19 -15.94
C THR A 83 -3.05 -9.90 -15.49
N GLU A 84 -2.86 -9.22 -14.35
CA GLU A 84 -1.50 -8.95 -13.82
C GLU A 84 -0.82 -10.22 -13.31
N ILE A 85 -1.56 -11.07 -12.59
CA ILE A 85 -1.03 -12.33 -12.03
C ILE A 85 -0.50 -13.21 -13.16
N VAL A 86 -1.28 -13.38 -14.23
CA VAL A 86 -0.90 -14.15 -15.42
C VAL A 86 0.23 -13.48 -16.18
N LYS A 87 0.12 -12.18 -16.52
CA LYS A 87 1.11 -11.45 -17.32
C LYS A 87 2.50 -11.49 -16.71
N TYR A 88 2.60 -11.32 -15.39
CA TYR A 88 3.89 -11.30 -14.70
C TYR A 88 4.33 -12.67 -14.17
N ASN A 89 3.53 -13.72 -14.37
CA ASN A 89 3.77 -15.06 -13.84
C ASN A 89 4.06 -15.03 -12.32
N THR A 90 3.15 -14.39 -11.58
CA THR A 90 3.30 -14.14 -10.13
C THR A 90 2.15 -14.79 -9.36
N PRO A 91 2.12 -16.14 -9.27
CA PRO A 91 1.00 -16.88 -8.71
C PRO A 91 0.71 -16.50 -7.25
N VAL A 92 -0.55 -16.66 -6.85
CA VAL A 92 -0.98 -16.46 -5.46
C VAL A 92 -0.38 -17.57 -4.60
N PRO A 93 0.42 -17.25 -3.56
CA PRO A 93 1.07 -18.26 -2.75
C PRO A 93 0.07 -18.96 -1.81
N THR A 94 0.33 -20.23 -1.50
CA THR A 94 -0.31 -20.92 -0.38
C THR A 94 0.56 -20.78 0.86
N ILE A 95 -0.06 -20.41 1.99
CA ILE A 95 0.61 -20.17 3.26
C ILE A 95 -0.20 -20.86 4.37
N ASP A 96 0.35 -21.91 4.97
CA ASP A 96 -0.36 -22.67 6.00
C ASP A 96 -0.77 -21.79 7.18
N GLY A 97 -2.02 -21.90 7.60
CA GLY A 97 -2.59 -21.12 8.71
C GLY A 97 -2.94 -19.67 8.35
N VAL A 98 -2.86 -19.28 7.07
CA VAL A 98 -3.13 -17.92 6.60
C VAL A 98 -4.17 -17.96 5.49
N SER A 99 -5.21 -17.15 5.63
CA SER A 99 -6.24 -16.96 4.62
C SER A 99 -5.73 -16.00 3.54
N VAL A 100 -5.48 -16.51 2.33
CA VAL A 100 -5.05 -15.70 1.18
C VAL A 100 -6.26 -15.37 0.31
N ASN A 101 -6.70 -14.12 0.39
CA ASN A 101 -7.93 -13.62 -0.23
C ASN A 101 -7.56 -12.82 -1.49
N HIS A 102 -7.87 -13.37 -2.66
CA HIS A 102 -7.78 -12.65 -3.91
C HIS A 102 -9.02 -11.78 -4.11
N ILE A 103 -8.83 -10.46 -3.98
CA ILE A 103 -9.88 -9.45 -4.02
C ILE A 103 -9.45 -8.30 -4.95
N PRO A 104 -9.50 -8.52 -6.28
CA PRO A 104 -8.97 -7.56 -7.24
C PRO A 104 -9.67 -6.20 -7.12
N VAL A 105 -8.89 -5.11 -7.13
CA VAL A 105 -9.45 -3.75 -7.26
C VAL A 105 -10.02 -3.55 -8.66
N PHE A 106 -9.34 -4.07 -9.67
CA PHE A 106 -9.78 -4.02 -11.04
C PHE A 106 -10.03 -5.42 -11.54
N ARG A 107 -11.20 -5.65 -12.10
CA ARG A 107 -11.60 -6.94 -12.65
C ARG A 107 -10.96 -7.15 -14.02
N THR A 108 -11.05 -8.37 -14.53
CA THR A 108 -10.50 -8.72 -15.86
C THR A 108 -11.09 -7.83 -16.96
N GLU A 109 -12.37 -7.47 -16.84
CA GLU A 109 -13.05 -6.60 -17.79
C GLU A 109 -12.46 -5.17 -17.80
N ASP A 110 -11.84 -4.73 -16.70
CA ASP A 110 -11.21 -3.40 -16.53
C ASP A 110 -9.76 -3.35 -17.05
N TYR A 111 -9.30 -4.44 -17.70
CA TYR A 111 -7.93 -4.67 -18.15
C TYR A 111 -7.85 -4.97 -19.65
N SER A 112 -8.67 -4.30 -20.48
CA SER A 112 -8.43 -4.31 -21.93
C SER A 112 -6.99 -3.83 -22.25
N PRO A 113 -6.36 -4.33 -23.33
CA PRO A 113 -5.02 -3.89 -23.74
C PRO A 113 -4.91 -2.36 -23.86
N GLU A 114 -5.97 -1.70 -24.33
CA GLU A 114 -6.04 -0.24 -24.49
C GLU A 114 -6.06 0.48 -23.13
N MET A 115 -6.86 0.00 -22.17
CA MET A 115 -6.88 0.55 -20.81
C MET A 115 -5.54 0.37 -20.10
N MET A 116 -4.88 -0.77 -20.33
CA MET A 116 -3.51 -1.01 -19.84
C MET A 116 -2.50 -0.05 -20.44
N ALA A 117 -2.52 0.15 -21.76
CA ALA A 117 -1.67 1.11 -22.42
C ALA A 117 -1.90 2.53 -21.89
N LYS A 118 -3.17 2.93 -21.71
CA LYS A 118 -3.52 4.24 -21.14
C LYS A 118 -2.99 4.40 -19.72
N ARG A 119 -3.14 3.41 -18.85
CA ARG A 119 -2.59 3.45 -17.48
C ARG A 119 -1.06 3.57 -17.50
N TYR A 120 -0.37 2.81 -18.35
CA TYR A 120 1.08 2.96 -18.48
C TYR A 120 1.50 4.34 -18.98
N GLN A 121 0.76 4.94 -19.91
CA GLN A 121 1.03 6.32 -20.35
C GLN A 121 0.88 7.33 -19.19
N LEU A 122 -0.16 7.18 -18.37
CA LEU A 122 -0.36 8.02 -17.19
C LEU A 122 0.81 7.87 -16.21
N TYR A 123 1.22 6.64 -15.88
CA TYR A 123 2.37 6.40 -15.01
C TYR A 123 3.69 6.92 -15.60
N ALA A 124 3.91 6.71 -16.89
CA ALA A 124 5.10 7.15 -17.61
C ALA A 124 5.26 8.67 -17.60
N SER A 125 4.17 9.42 -17.50
CA SER A 125 4.20 10.88 -17.52
C SER A 125 4.93 11.49 -16.32
N GLY A 126 4.95 10.81 -15.16
CA GLY A 126 5.51 11.33 -13.92
C GLY A 126 4.80 12.59 -13.36
N LYS A 127 3.63 12.95 -13.92
CA LYS A 127 2.86 14.15 -13.56
C LYS A 127 1.84 13.84 -12.48
N THR A 128 1.71 14.75 -11.50
CA THR A 128 0.78 14.60 -10.38
C THR A 128 -0.66 14.44 -10.86
N GLU A 129 -1.09 15.19 -11.89
CA GLU A 129 -2.44 15.14 -12.44
C GLU A 129 -2.78 13.76 -13.01
N ALA A 130 -1.80 13.10 -13.64
CA ALA A 130 -1.97 11.75 -14.17
C ALA A 130 -2.16 10.73 -13.03
N PHE A 131 -1.45 10.91 -11.92
CA PHE A 131 -1.66 10.09 -10.71
C PHE A 131 -3.03 10.34 -10.09
N MET A 132 -3.56 11.56 -10.11
CA MET A 132 -4.91 11.83 -9.62
C MET A 132 -5.98 11.12 -10.46
N GLU A 133 -5.82 11.07 -11.79
CA GLU A 133 -6.69 10.27 -12.66
C GLU A 133 -6.60 8.77 -12.30
N LEU A 134 -5.39 8.25 -12.14
CA LEU A 134 -5.17 6.85 -11.75
C LEU A 134 -5.78 6.51 -10.38
N TYR A 135 -5.63 7.39 -9.40
CA TYR A 135 -6.14 7.15 -8.05
C TYR A 135 -7.66 7.32 -7.97
N SER A 136 -8.24 8.22 -8.77
CA SER A 136 -9.70 8.26 -8.96
C SER A 136 -10.21 6.93 -9.50
N GLN A 137 -9.57 6.37 -10.54
CA GLN A 137 -9.95 5.05 -11.06
C GLN A 137 -9.84 3.95 -10.00
N ILE A 138 -8.80 3.98 -9.16
CA ILE A 138 -8.65 3.03 -8.05
C ILE A 138 -9.81 3.15 -7.05
N LEU A 139 -10.23 4.37 -6.70
CA LEU A 139 -11.37 4.60 -5.81
C LEU A 139 -12.68 4.11 -6.46
N ASP A 140 -12.88 4.38 -7.76
CA ASP A 140 -14.11 4.01 -8.47
C ASP A 140 -14.32 2.48 -8.51
N HIS A 141 -13.25 1.69 -8.55
CA HIS A 141 -13.32 0.22 -8.63
C HIS A 141 -13.01 -0.47 -7.29
N GLY A 142 -12.34 0.21 -6.37
CA GLY A 142 -11.79 -0.37 -5.15
C GLY A 142 -12.82 -0.69 -4.06
N GLY A 143 -14.09 -0.28 -4.21
CA GLY A 143 -15.10 -0.39 -3.16
C GLY A 143 -15.25 -1.78 -2.55
N THR A 144 -15.26 -2.84 -3.38
CA THR A 144 -15.34 -4.23 -2.91
C THR A 144 -14.08 -4.64 -2.14
N ALA A 145 -12.91 -4.42 -2.73
CA ALA A 145 -11.64 -4.85 -2.15
C ALA A 145 -11.30 -4.09 -0.85
N PHE A 146 -11.45 -2.77 -0.87
CA PHE A 146 -11.26 -1.91 0.30
C PHE A 146 -12.29 -2.21 1.38
N GLY A 147 -13.52 -2.52 0.97
CA GLY A 147 -14.58 -2.95 1.89
C GLY A 147 -14.27 -4.23 2.64
N ALA A 148 -13.65 -5.21 1.99
CA ALA A 148 -13.21 -6.44 2.62
C ALA A 148 -12.14 -6.18 3.69
N ILE A 149 -11.15 -5.34 3.39
CA ILE A 149 -10.09 -4.96 4.34
C ILE A 149 -10.67 -4.19 5.53
N LEU A 150 -11.51 -3.18 5.28
CA LEU A 150 -12.13 -2.39 6.35
C LEU A 150 -13.04 -3.23 7.26
N ARG A 151 -13.78 -4.19 6.70
CA ARG A 151 -14.60 -5.13 7.50
C ARG A 151 -13.73 -6.14 8.25
N HIS A 152 -12.61 -6.58 7.68
CA HIS A 152 -11.64 -7.39 8.43
C HIS A 152 -11.17 -6.67 9.70
N VAL A 153 -10.84 -5.39 9.58
CA VAL A 153 -10.45 -4.54 10.71
C VAL A 153 -11.59 -4.38 11.74
N ARG A 154 -12.82 -4.19 11.26
CA ARG A 154 -14.01 -4.08 12.10
C ARG A 154 -14.28 -5.37 12.87
N ASP A 155 -14.20 -6.51 12.19
CA ASP A 155 -14.72 -7.80 12.67
C ASP A 155 -13.64 -8.66 13.34
N ARG A 156 -12.35 -8.43 13.03
CA ARG A 156 -11.21 -9.22 13.50
C ARG A 156 -10.06 -8.35 14.03
N PRO A 157 -10.28 -7.54 15.09
CA PRO A 157 -9.31 -6.54 15.59
C PRO A 157 -8.00 -7.08 16.15
N ASN A 158 -7.88 -8.40 16.31
CA ASN A 158 -6.69 -9.07 16.85
C ASN A 158 -6.01 -9.97 15.81
N GLU A 159 -6.49 -9.96 14.57
CA GLU A 159 -5.95 -10.77 13.48
C GLU A 159 -5.25 -9.86 12.47
N GLY A 160 -3.92 -9.89 12.48
CA GLY A 160 -3.12 -9.07 11.58
C GLY A 160 -3.41 -9.43 10.12
N CYS A 161 -3.40 -8.42 9.25
CA CYS A 161 -3.51 -8.64 7.81
C CYS A 161 -2.44 -7.89 7.03
N VAL A 162 -2.02 -8.44 5.89
CA VAL A 162 -1.23 -7.74 4.88
C VAL A 162 -2.03 -7.55 3.61
N PHE A 163 -2.07 -6.34 3.08
CA PHE A 163 -2.68 -6.06 1.78
C PHE A 163 -1.62 -5.61 0.79
N HIS A 164 -1.72 -6.09 -0.46
CA HIS A 164 -0.71 -5.84 -1.47
C HIS A 164 -1.30 -5.70 -2.87
N CYS A 165 -0.51 -5.11 -3.75
CA CYS A 165 -0.70 -5.16 -5.19
C CYS A 165 0.63 -5.59 -5.82
N THR A 166 0.84 -5.38 -7.12
CA THR A 166 2.09 -5.76 -7.80
C THR A 166 3.33 -5.11 -7.18
N ALA A 167 3.27 -3.81 -6.87
CA ALA A 167 4.41 -3.05 -6.36
C ALA A 167 4.25 -2.65 -4.87
N GLY A 168 3.06 -2.80 -4.30
CA GLY A 168 2.76 -2.25 -2.98
C GLY A 168 2.72 -0.71 -2.93
N LYS A 169 2.55 -0.06 -4.09
CA LYS A 169 2.59 1.41 -4.24
C LYS A 169 1.20 2.02 -4.32
N ASP A 170 0.52 1.84 -5.45
CA ASP A 170 -0.67 2.64 -5.82
C ASP A 170 -1.94 2.15 -5.11
N ARG A 171 -2.52 1.02 -5.52
CA ARG A 171 -3.72 0.42 -4.88
C ARG A 171 -3.53 0.20 -3.38
N THR A 172 -2.38 -0.35 -3.01
CA THR A 172 -1.96 -0.54 -1.62
C THR A 172 -1.80 0.79 -0.88
N GLY A 173 -1.24 1.82 -1.52
CA GLY A 173 -1.06 3.13 -0.91
C GLY A 173 -2.38 3.87 -0.69
N VAL A 174 -3.31 3.75 -1.63
CA VAL A 174 -4.66 4.32 -1.50
C VAL A 174 -5.39 3.73 -0.30
N ILE A 175 -5.45 2.39 -0.15
CA ILE A 175 -6.11 1.79 1.02
C ILE A 175 -5.35 2.05 2.32
N ALA A 176 -4.01 2.07 2.31
CA ALA A 176 -3.23 2.47 3.49
C ALA A 176 -3.57 3.90 3.92
N ALA A 177 -3.63 4.85 2.97
CA ALA A 177 -4.00 6.23 3.24
C ALA A 177 -5.42 6.36 3.82
N ILE A 178 -6.38 5.59 3.29
CA ILE A 178 -7.76 5.55 3.83
C ILE A 178 -7.76 5.06 5.28
N LEU A 179 -7.11 3.93 5.57
CA LEU A 179 -7.03 3.36 6.92
C LEU A 179 -6.37 4.33 7.91
N LEU A 180 -5.22 4.89 7.53
CA LEU A 180 -4.49 5.85 8.36
C LEU A 180 -5.30 7.14 8.57
N LYS A 181 -6.08 7.58 7.57
CA LYS A 181 -6.96 8.73 7.73
C LYS A 181 -8.15 8.47 8.65
N LEU A 182 -8.76 7.29 8.58
CA LEU A 182 -9.79 6.90 9.54
C LEU A 182 -9.25 6.84 10.98
N ALA A 183 -7.98 6.45 11.14
CA ALA A 183 -7.25 6.50 12.40
C ALA A 183 -6.87 7.92 12.85
N GLY A 184 -7.12 8.95 12.02
CA GLY A 184 -6.79 10.33 12.35
C GLY A 184 -5.31 10.68 12.21
N VAL A 185 -4.52 9.89 11.48
CA VAL A 185 -3.11 10.22 11.23
C VAL A 185 -3.02 11.47 10.36
N ASP A 186 -2.01 12.30 10.64
CA ASP A 186 -1.70 13.51 9.88
C ASP A 186 -1.35 13.20 8.39
N ASN A 187 -1.64 14.15 7.50
CA ASN A 187 -1.40 14.00 6.06
C ASN A 187 0.08 13.80 5.73
N ASP A 188 0.96 14.57 6.37
CA ASP A 188 2.40 14.53 6.11
C ASP A 188 2.98 13.15 6.44
N ARG A 189 2.57 12.55 7.56
CA ARG A 189 2.94 11.17 7.93
C ARG A 189 2.40 10.12 6.96
N ILE A 190 1.19 10.28 6.46
CA ILE A 190 0.61 9.36 5.46
C ILE A 190 1.40 9.44 4.15
N ALA A 191 1.71 10.66 3.71
CA ALA A 191 2.51 10.91 2.52
C ALA A 191 3.96 10.42 2.68
N HIS A 192 4.54 10.54 3.87
CA HIS A 192 5.83 9.96 4.21
C HIS A 192 5.82 8.42 4.15
N ASP A 193 4.82 7.74 4.75
CA ASP A 193 4.68 6.27 4.59
C ASP A 193 4.57 5.85 3.11
N TYR A 194 3.79 6.60 2.32
CA TYR A 194 3.70 6.35 0.88
C TYR A 194 5.07 6.47 0.21
N ALA A 195 5.83 7.52 0.53
CA ALA A 195 7.14 7.78 -0.06
C ALA A 195 8.21 6.74 0.29
N LEU A 196 8.12 6.12 1.48
CA LEU A 196 8.98 4.99 1.88
C LEU A 196 8.91 3.81 0.89
N THR A 197 7.87 3.73 0.06
CA THR A 197 7.78 2.74 -1.03
C THR A 197 8.98 2.78 -1.98
N ARG A 198 9.61 3.94 -2.15
CA ARG A 198 10.84 4.06 -2.93
C ARG A 198 11.97 3.22 -2.32
N ILE A 199 12.23 3.38 -1.03
CA ILE A 199 13.26 2.63 -0.31
C ILE A 199 12.89 1.13 -0.29
N GLY A 200 11.63 0.81 0.00
CA GLY A 200 11.13 -0.56 0.10
C GLY A 200 11.25 -1.38 -1.19
N ARG A 201 11.30 -0.73 -2.35
CA ARG A 201 11.41 -1.38 -3.67
C ARG A 201 12.82 -1.38 -4.23
N GLU A 202 13.73 -0.60 -3.65
CA GLU A 202 15.09 -0.44 -4.15
C GLU A 202 15.86 -1.78 -4.24
N PRO A 203 15.74 -2.74 -3.30
CA PRO A 203 16.40 -4.04 -3.43
C PRO A 203 16.03 -4.82 -4.70
N ALA A 204 14.84 -4.57 -5.26
CA ALA A 204 14.36 -5.21 -6.48
C ALA A 204 14.48 -4.32 -7.73
N ARG A 205 15.16 -3.17 -7.65
CA ARG A 205 15.22 -2.17 -8.72
C ARG A 205 15.64 -2.76 -10.06
N ALA A 206 16.73 -3.53 -10.10
CA ALA A 206 17.23 -4.15 -11.34
C ALA A 206 16.19 -5.09 -11.97
N LYS A 207 15.60 -5.98 -11.17
CA LYS A 207 14.54 -6.91 -11.61
C LYS A 207 13.30 -6.17 -12.12
N ILE A 208 12.91 -5.08 -11.46
CA ILE A 208 11.78 -4.25 -11.88
C ILE A 208 12.10 -3.55 -13.21
N ILE A 209 13.30 -3.00 -13.39
CA ILE A 209 13.73 -2.36 -14.65
C ILE A 209 13.73 -3.38 -15.79
N GLU A 210 14.29 -4.57 -15.56
CA GLU A 210 14.30 -5.67 -16.56
C GLU A 210 12.89 -6.12 -16.92
N ARG A 211 11.96 -6.14 -15.97
CA ARG A 211 10.55 -6.44 -16.25
C ARG A 211 9.90 -5.33 -17.08
N LEU A 212 10.14 -4.07 -16.73
CA LEU A 212 9.55 -2.93 -17.45
C LEU A 212 10.10 -2.81 -18.87
N SER A 213 11.37 -3.11 -19.12
CA SER A 213 11.96 -3.04 -20.46
C SER A 213 11.34 -4.04 -21.47
N LYS A 214 10.59 -5.04 -20.99
CA LYS A 214 9.83 -5.98 -21.81
C LYS A 214 8.49 -5.39 -22.30
N GLU A 215 8.05 -4.26 -21.75
CA GLU A 215 6.87 -3.55 -22.24
C GLU A 215 7.22 -2.65 -23.43
N PRO A 216 6.44 -2.67 -24.52
CA PRO A 216 6.72 -1.85 -25.71
C PRO A 216 6.89 -0.35 -25.42
N LEU A 217 6.13 0.19 -24.45
CA LEU A 217 6.20 1.61 -24.08
C LEU A 217 7.55 2.00 -23.43
N PHE A 218 8.19 1.07 -22.74
CA PHE A 218 9.39 1.31 -21.93
C PHE A 218 10.67 0.82 -22.60
N ALA A 219 10.56 -0.11 -23.56
CA ALA A 219 11.70 -0.70 -24.28
C ALA A 219 12.62 0.34 -24.93
N SER A 220 12.08 1.47 -25.39
CA SER A 220 12.84 2.57 -26.02
C SER A 220 12.88 3.86 -25.18
N ASN A 221 12.34 3.85 -23.96
CA ASN A 221 12.25 5.04 -23.09
C ASN A 221 12.52 4.68 -21.62
N ASN A 222 13.81 4.67 -21.27
CA ASN A 222 14.26 4.36 -19.90
C ASN A 222 13.72 5.36 -18.87
N GLU A 223 13.55 6.63 -19.22
CA GLU A 223 13.03 7.64 -18.28
C GLU A 223 11.57 7.35 -17.90
N ALA A 224 10.73 6.96 -18.86
CA ALA A 224 9.36 6.52 -18.60
C ALA A 224 9.31 5.28 -17.70
N ALA A 225 10.24 4.34 -17.87
CA ALA A 225 10.35 3.17 -17.00
C ALA A 225 10.76 3.58 -15.57
N LEU A 226 11.66 4.55 -15.43
CA LEU A 226 12.08 5.08 -14.14
C LEU A 226 10.96 5.84 -13.43
N ASN A 227 10.09 6.53 -14.17
CA ASN A 227 8.92 7.19 -13.59
C ASN A 227 7.98 6.22 -12.85
N MET A 228 7.98 4.92 -13.17
CA MET A 228 7.25 3.89 -12.42
C MET A 228 7.75 3.70 -10.97
N PHE A 229 8.94 4.19 -10.64
CA PHE A 229 9.50 4.18 -9.29
C PHE A 229 9.17 5.43 -8.49
N THR A 230 8.59 6.46 -9.10
CA THR A 230 8.20 7.68 -8.39
C THR A 230 7.20 7.35 -7.28
N CYS A 231 7.56 7.71 -6.06
CA CYS A 231 6.75 7.55 -4.85
C CYS A 231 6.76 8.90 -4.13
N ARG A 232 6.34 9.96 -4.82
CA ARG A 232 6.50 11.33 -4.32
C ARG A 232 5.52 11.63 -3.19
N HIS A 233 6.01 12.33 -2.18
CA HIS A 233 5.20 12.80 -1.06
C HIS A 233 4.02 13.64 -1.57
N GLU A 234 4.30 14.54 -2.52
CA GLU A 234 3.35 15.47 -3.13
C GLU A 234 2.22 14.74 -3.87
N THR A 235 2.50 13.56 -4.44
CA THR A 235 1.47 12.75 -5.08
C THR A 235 0.45 12.24 -4.06
N MET A 236 0.90 11.84 -2.86
CA MET A 236 -0.02 11.40 -1.81
C MET A 236 -0.74 12.58 -1.14
N MET A 237 -0.09 13.73 -1.00
CA MET A 237 -0.75 14.96 -0.54
C MET A 237 -1.89 15.36 -1.48
N ALA A 238 -1.61 15.42 -2.79
CA ALA A 238 -2.64 15.73 -3.80
C ALA A 238 -3.80 14.72 -3.78
N PHE A 239 -3.52 13.44 -3.51
CA PHE A 239 -4.55 12.42 -3.35
C PHE A 239 -5.47 12.71 -2.16
N LEU A 240 -4.88 13.03 -1.00
CA LEU A 240 -5.65 13.34 0.21
C LEU A 240 -6.53 14.58 -0.02
N ASP A 241 -5.98 15.62 -0.63
CA ASP A 241 -6.74 16.84 -1.00
C ASP A 241 -7.87 16.55 -1.98
N MET A 242 -7.63 15.67 -2.97
CA MET A 242 -8.64 15.21 -3.92
C MET A 242 -9.77 14.46 -3.21
N VAL A 243 -9.44 13.59 -2.25
CA VAL A 243 -10.41 12.83 -1.46
C VAL A 243 -11.28 13.77 -0.62
N ASP A 244 -10.67 14.74 0.07
CA ASP A 244 -11.39 15.73 0.85
C ASP A 244 -12.36 16.53 -0.01
N SER A 245 -11.89 17.00 -1.18
CA SER A 245 -12.66 17.84 -2.08
C SER A 245 -13.80 17.10 -2.81
N ARG A 246 -13.54 15.90 -3.34
CA ARG A 246 -14.50 15.17 -4.19
C ARG A 246 -15.39 14.22 -3.42
N TYR A 247 -14.88 13.68 -2.32
CA TYR A 247 -15.54 12.61 -1.58
C TYR A 247 -16.02 13.04 -0.19
N SER A 248 -15.89 14.32 0.18
CA SER A 248 -16.19 14.79 1.55
C SER A 248 -15.33 14.06 2.59
N GLY A 249 -14.05 13.88 2.24
CA GLY A 249 -13.09 13.12 3.01
C GLY A 249 -13.24 11.60 2.89
N VAL A 250 -12.35 10.87 3.58
CA VAL A 250 -12.35 9.41 3.56
C VAL A 250 -13.64 8.81 4.10
N GLU A 251 -14.27 9.45 5.09
CA GLU A 251 -15.54 8.98 5.66
C GLU A 251 -16.66 9.04 4.62
N GLY A 252 -16.75 10.13 3.85
CA GLY A 252 -17.74 10.24 2.78
C GLY A 252 -17.53 9.21 1.66
N TYR A 253 -16.28 8.89 1.34
CA TYR A 253 -15.96 7.80 0.41
C TYR A 253 -16.42 6.44 0.95
N VAL A 254 -16.00 6.04 2.16
CA VAL A 254 -16.32 4.71 2.69
C VAL A 254 -17.82 4.53 3.00
N LYS A 255 -18.54 5.61 3.34
CA LYS A 255 -20.00 5.55 3.46
C LYS A 255 -20.68 5.32 2.13
N ARG A 256 -20.38 6.15 1.12
CA ARG A 256 -21.11 6.15 -0.16
C ARG A 256 -20.73 4.99 -1.07
N PHE A 257 -19.46 4.63 -1.14
CA PHE A 257 -18.94 3.67 -2.12
C PHE A 257 -18.64 2.30 -1.54
N ILE A 258 -18.49 2.20 -0.22
CA ILE A 258 -18.27 0.92 0.47
C ILE A 258 -19.49 0.50 1.30
N GLY A 259 -20.38 1.44 1.65
CA GLY A 259 -21.58 1.14 2.42
C GLY A 259 -21.31 0.91 3.91
N LEU A 260 -20.26 1.52 4.47
CA LEU A 260 -20.03 1.51 5.92
C LEU A 260 -20.93 2.52 6.62
N THR A 261 -21.46 2.15 7.78
CA THR A 261 -22.22 3.06 8.64
C THR A 261 -21.29 3.90 9.52
N ASP A 262 -21.85 4.88 10.23
CA ASP A 262 -21.15 5.59 11.30
C ASP A 262 -20.63 4.64 12.39
N ASP A 263 -21.44 3.65 12.78
CA ASP A 263 -21.06 2.64 13.78
C ASP A 263 -19.92 1.74 13.29
N ASP A 264 -19.92 1.38 12.00
CA ASP A 264 -18.82 0.62 11.40
C ASP A 264 -17.52 1.40 11.46
N ILE A 265 -17.55 2.70 11.10
CA ILE A 265 -16.38 3.58 11.11
C ILE A 265 -15.88 3.78 12.54
N ALA A 266 -16.77 4.00 13.50
CA ALA A 266 -16.41 4.13 14.91
C ALA A 266 -15.73 2.85 15.44
N THR A 267 -16.27 1.68 15.09
CA THR A 267 -15.71 0.38 15.47
C THR A 267 -14.33 0.15 14.84
N ILE A 268 -14.19 0.42 13.53
CA ILE A 268 -12.90 0.34 12.82
C ILE A 268 -11.86 1.21 13.51
N ARG A 269 -12.22 2.46 13.81
CA ARG A 269 -11.34 3.42 14.46
C ARG A 269 -10.92 2.97 15.86
N GLN A 270 -11.85 2.44 16.64
CA GLN A 270 -11.54 1.84 17.95
C GLN A 270 -10.55 0.67 17.81
N ASN A 271 -10.72 -0.15 16.78
CA ASN A 271 -9.91 -1.36 16.58
C ASN A 271 -8.50 -1.08 16.05
N ILE A 272 -8.32 -0.02 15.25
CA ILE A 272 -7.01 0.37 14.69
C ILE A 272 -6.20 1.28 15.61
N LEU A 273 -6.77 1.73 16.73
CA LEU A 273 -6.09 2.62 17.67
C LEU A 273 -5.83 1.93 19.01
N VAL A 274 -4.75 2.32 19.67
CA VAL A 274 -4.38 1.87 21.01
C VAL A 274 -3.71 3.03 21.76
N LEU A 275 -3.76 3.00 23.10
CA LEU A 275 -3.04 3.96 23.93
C LEU A 275 -1.53 3.85 23.68
N ALA A 276 -0.88 5.00 23.49
CA ALA A 276 0.57 5.07 23.53
C ALA A 276 1.04 4.79 24.97
N THR A 277 1.86 3.76 25.15
CA THR A 277 2.51 3.44 26.42
C THR A 277 3.92 4.04 26.47
N GLU A 278 4.51 4.16 27.67
CA GLU A 278 5.90 4.64 27.84
C GLU A 278 6.94 3.77 27.10
N GLU A 279 6.61 2.49 26.85
CA GLU A 279 7.44 1.52 26.12
C GLU A 279 7.24 1.60 24.58
N THR A 280 6.30 2.43 24.11
CA THR A 280 6.14 2.67 22.67
C THR A 280 7.44 3.28 22.16
N PRO A 281 8.10 2.71 21.14
CA PRO A 281 9.32 3.28 20.57
C PRO A 281 9.11 4.77 20.33
N ALA A 282 9.92 5.61 20.96
CA ALA A 282 9.78 7.05 20.79
C ALA A 282 9.90 7.34 19.29
N LEU A 283 8.86 7.91 18.68
CA LEU A 283 8.84 8.39 17.28
C LEU A 283 9.83 9.54 17.02
N ARG A 284 10.84 9.71 17.89
CA ARG A 284 11.92 10.68 17.79
C ARG A 284 12.92 10.21 16.72
N SER A 285 12.51 10.21 15.45
CA SER A 285 13.40 10.29 14.25
C SER A 285 12.69 10.00 12.91
N MET A 286 11.38 10.26 12.78
CA MET A 286 10.70 10.25 11.47
C MET A 286 10.67 11.64 10.80
N VAL A 287 11.68 12.47 11.05
CA VAL A 287 11.93 13.74 10.33
C VAL A 287 13.15 13.55 9.46
#